data_AF-A0A7X7GSU2-F1
#
_entry.id   AF-A0A7X7GSU2-F1
#
_cell.length_a   1.000
_cell.length_b   1.000
_cell.length_c   1.000
_cell.angle_alpha   90.00
_cell.angle_beta   90.00
_cell.angle_gamma   90.00
#
_symmetry.space_group_name_H-M   'P 1'
#
loop_
_entity.id
_entity.type
_entity.pdbx_description
1 polymer ?
#
loop_
_entity_poly.entity_id
_entity_poly.type
_entity_poly.pdbx_seq_one_letter_code
_entity_poly.pdbx_strand_id
1 'polypeptide(L)'
;MTATPRSPFDALRVSRLLPLALLSLVLVGGCERGRSSERSEPTSEAAPAAPPPESPETAAPSAQEAASATGPGAEEPEVEEPTAPTCPEGMVLLPGGPFWAGAEHESFAGEENPRFLTRLAPFCLDPTEVTAAAYERCVEAGACRPARTEYKTCNYKRAGRADHPINCIDHDEATAYCAWRGARLPSELEWEYAARGGAEQRKYPWGDDSPDGKTCWKQPHSCAVGSFPAGAFGLHDVVGNVWEWTEDWFAPYPWPAASGRHRVYRGGSWSRRFEKWLRPTLRNRFAPDHWGSHLGVRCAAFAEPLDCPYGVEPAEEGDAASRSAGAETGSERKAQRCRRGVDDAQCLGGKRWNGVRCADPGAPRCPAGAEVVPGRGCVGGGGMEAPRAAGSKGGAGAPEESAAEVRRVRSPEFDEDCRQNSPTRPHAHRLEGGTHAARNAVGAKHGCKNRDVGVGWNSACCP
;
A
#
# COMPACT_ATOMS: atom_id res chain seq x y z
N MET A 1 -52.24 -41.77 -42.72
CA MET A 1 -51.52 -41.66 -44.01
C MET A 1 -50.59 -40.46 -43.86
N THR A 2 -49.34 -40.67 -43.38
CA THR A 2 -48.09 -40.78 -44.18
C THR A 2 -47.73 -39.44 -44.85
N ALA A 3 -46.53 -38.86 -44.82
CA ALA A 3 -45.22 -39.20 -44.29
C ALA A 3 -44.32 -37.94 -44.43
N THR A 4 -43.25 -37.85 -43.66
CA THR A 4 -42.08 -36.97 -43.92
C THR A 4 -41.34 -37.36 -45.21
N PRO A 5 -40.62 -36.41 -45.84
CA PRO A 5 -39.19 -36.61 -46.14
C PRO A 5 -38.34 -35.34 -45.86
N ARG A 6 -37.21 -35.43 -45.14
CA ARG A 6 -35.80 -35.60 -45.60
C ARG A 6 -35.18 -34.42 -46.37
N SER A 7 -34.09 -33.89 -45.78
CA SER A 7 -33.04 -33.02 -46.35
C SER A 7 -32.19 -33.72 -47.43
N PRO A 8 -31.48 -32.96 -48.29
CA PRO A 8 -30.02 -33.12 -48.31
C PRO A 8 -29.20 -31.81 -48.51
N PHE A 9 -28.02 -31.80 -47.89
CA PHE A 9 -26.67 -31.35 -48.31
C PHE A 9 -26.46 -30.24 -49.36
N ASP A 10 -25.65 -29.23 -48.99
CA ASP A 10 -24.36 -28.83 -49.64
C ASP A 10 -23.63 -27.84 -48.70
N ALA A 11 -22.52 -28.14 -48.02
CA ALA A 11 -21.16 -28.45 -48.47
C ALA A 11 -20.37 -27.24 -49.03
N LEU A 12 -19.79 -26.42 -48.15
CA LEU A 12 -18.68 -25.51 -48.46
C LEU A 12 -17.40 -26.00 -47.76
N ARG A 13 -16.50 -26.59 -48.56
CA ARG A 13 -15.08 -26.83 -48.26
C ARG A 13 -14.23 -25.71 -48.87
N VAL A 14 -12.93 -25.73 -48.51
CA VAL A 14 -11.73 -25.05 -49.09
C VAL A 14 -11.17 -24.03 -48.07
N SER A 15 -9.90 -24.02 -47.65
CA SER A 15 -8.71 -24.85 -47.95
C SER A 15 -7.71 -24.70 -46.79
N ARG A 16 -7.01 -25.78 -46.42
CA ARG A 16 -5.78 -25.75 -45.61
C ARG A 16 -4.59 -25.87 -46.58
N LEU A 17 -3.60 -24.99 -46.45
CA LEU A 17 -2.28 -25.15 -47.09
C LEU A 17 -1.16 -24.80 -46.09
N LEU A 18 -0.40 -25.83 -45.70
CA LEU A 18 1.04 -25.89 -45.42
C LEU A 18 1.61 -26.83 -46.52
N PRO A 19 2.90 -26.82 -46.92
CA PRO A 19 4.10 -26.73 -46.07
C PRO A 19 5.34 -26.04 -46.73
N LEU A 20 6.50 -26.00 -46.05
CA LEU A 20 7.81 -26.46 -46.58
C LEU A 20 8.95 -26.29 -45.56
N ALA A 21 9.65 -27.40 -45.32
CA ALA A 21 10.90 -27.50 -44.58
C ALA A 21 12.09 -27.38 -45.55
N LEU A 22 13.23 -26.88 -45.08
CA LEU A 22 14.49 -26.93 -45.81
C LEU A 22 15.61 -27.45 -44.89
N LEU A 23 16.14 -28.59 -45.33
CA LEU A 23 17.25 -29.36 -44.78
C LEU A 23 18.56 -28.75 -45.26
N SER A 24 19.60 -28.70 -44.43
CA SER A 24 20.99 -28.57 -44.89
C SER A 24 21.89 -29.40 -43.99
N LEU A 25 22.52 -30.39 -44.62
CA LEU A 25 23.43 -31.38 -44.08
C LEU A 25 24.82 -31.06 -44.64
N VAL A 26 25.84 -30.92 -43.80
CA VAL A 26 27.25 -31.11 -44.20
C VAL A 26 27.93 -31.98 -43.14
N LEU A 27 28.42 -33.13 -43.62
CA LEU A 27 29.21 -34.12 -42.91
C LEU A 27 30.72 -33.79 -42.96
N VAL A 28 31.46 -34.40 -42.03
CA VAL A 28 32.88 -34.88 -42.03
C VAL A 28 33.55 -34.37 -40.75
N GLY A 29 34.20 -35.17 -39.90
CA GLY A 29 34.52 -36.59 -39.91
C GLY A 29 35.07 -36.97 -38.53
N GLY A 30 35.00 -38.25 -38.19
CA GLY A 30 35.44 -38.77 -36.90
C GLY A 30 36.95 -38.95 -36.77
N CYS A 31 37.40 -39.09 -35.53
CA CYS A 31 38.54 -39.94 -35.14
C CYS A 31 38.36 -40.34 -33.67
N GLU A 32 38.31 -41.65 -33.43
CA GLU A 32 38.35 -42.28 -32.10
C GLU A 32 39.79 -42.40 -31.55
N ARG A 33 39.85 -42.73 -30.25
CA ARG A 33 40.86 -43.51 -29.48
C ARG A 33 41.95 -42.78 -28.70
N GLY A 34 42.08 -43.23 -27.44
CA GLY A 34 43.30 -43.18 -26.63
C GLY A 34 43.05 -42.59 -25.23
N ARG A 35 42.63 -43.35 -24.22
CA ARG A 35 43.42 -44.26 -23.36
C ARG A 35 44.20 -43.53 -22.24
N SER A 36 43.60 -43.60 -21.03
CA SER A 36 44.17 -43.80 -19.68
C SER A 36 45.46 -43.10 -19.21
N SER A 37 45.40 -42.50 -18.02
CA SER A 37 46.32 -42.70 -16.86
C SER A 37 45.84 -41.74 -15.75
N GLU A 38 45.19 -42.22 -14.69
CA GLU A 38 45.77 -42.63 -13.38
C GLU A 38 46.35 -41.49 -12.52
N ARG A 39 45.99 -41.57 -11.22
CA ARG A 39 46.74 -41.11 -10.02
C ARG A 39 46.75 -39.62 -9.70
N SER A 40 46.61 -39.15 -8.45
CA SER A 40 46.43 -39.75 -7.13
C SER A 40 45.88 -38.66 -6.19
N GLU A 41 45.14 -39.04 -5.15
CA GLU A 41 45.07 -38.25 -3.90
C GLU A 41 46.46 -38.16 -3.24
N PRO A 42 46.64 -37.21 -2.31
CA PRO A 42 46.68 -37.68 -0.93
C PRO A 42 45.89 -36.82 0.07
N THR A 43 45.27 -37.58 0.96
CA THR A 43 44.87 -37.33 2.34
C THR A 43 45.95 -36.59 3.16
N SER A 44 45.53 -35.59 3.93
CA SER A 44 45.43 -35.61 5.41
C SER A 44 46.67 -35.14 6.15
N GLU A 45 46.58 -33.97 6.78
CA GLU A 45 47.04 -33.82 8.16
C GLU A 45 46.26 -32.71 8.87
N ALA A 46 45.72 -33.04 10.04
CA ALA A 46 44.95 -32.18 10.91
C ALA A 46 45.69 -32.01 12.24
N ALA A 47 45.56 -30.81 12.84
CA ALA A 47 45.52 -30.45 14.28
C ALA A 47 46.37 -29.20 14.61
N PRO A 48 46.13 -28.50 15.73
CA PRO A 48 44.87 -28.29 16.46
C PRO A 48 44.56 -26.80 16.74
N ALA A 49 43.33 -26.58 17.20
CA ALA A 49 42.76 -25.29 17.59
C ALA A 49 43.40 -24.68 18.85
N ALA A 50 43.45 -23.34 18.88
CA ALA A 50 43.74 -22.54 20.07
C ALA A 50 42.42 -22.02 20.70
N PRO A 51 42.32 -21.94 22.04
CA PRO A 51 41.10 -21.53 22.75
C PRO A 51 40.90 -19.99 22.73
N PRO A 52 39.65 -19.50 22.83
CA PRO A 52 39.35 -18.08 22.95
C PRO A 52 39.58 -17.57 24.39
N PRO A 53 39.93 -16.27 24.58
CA PRO A 53 40.15 -15.69 25.90
C PRO A 53 38.84 -15.40 26.64
N GLU A 54 38.89 -15.65 27.94
CA GLU A 54 37.84 -15.43 28.94
C GLU A 54 37.46 -13.95 29.11
N SER A 55 36.17 -13.72 29.34
CA SER A 55 35.61 -12.45 29.80
C SER A 55 35.81 -12.29 31.31
N PRO A 56 36.15 -11.10 31.83
CA PRO A 56 36.10 -10.87 33.26
C PRO A 56 34.68 -10.49 33.70
N GLU A 57 34.06 -11.38 34.47
CA GLU A 57 33.03 -11.02 35.45
C GLU A 57 33.62 -9.99 36.42
N THR A 58 32.94 -8.88 36.65
CA THR A 58 33.20 -8.01 37.80
C THR A 58 31.89 -7.76 38.53
N ALA A 59 31.94 -8.05 39.82
CA ALA A 59 30.85 -8.17 40.75
C ALA A 59 30.05 -6.87 40.94
N ALA A 60 28.73 -7.04 41.13
CA ALA A 60 27.85 -6.05 41.71
C ALA A 60 28.22 -5.81 43.19
N PRO A 61 28.27 -4.55 43.67
CA PRO A 61 28.21 -4.27 45.09
C PRO A 61 26.75 -4.14 45.54
N SER A 62 26.49 -4.82 46.66
CA SER A 62 25.25 -4.81 47.44
C SER A 62 24.89 -3.40 47.92
N ALA A 63 23.59 -3.13 47.99
CA ALA A 63 23.02 -1.94 48.61
C ALA A 63 23.17 -1.99 50.14
N GLN A 64 23.73 -0.94 50.74
CA GLN A 64 23.30 -0.37 52.02
C GLN A 64 24.04 0.94 52.35
N GLU A 65 23.24 1.93 52.78
CA GLU A 65 23.59 3.14 53.54
C GLU A 65 24.36 4.29 52.86
N ALA A 66 23.60 5.30 52.43
CA ALA A 66 23.81 6.69 52.86
C ALA A 66 22.50 7.49 52.67
N ALA A 67 21.84 7.80 53.78
CA ALA A 67 20.69 8.69 53.84
C ALA A 67 21.12 10.17 53.99
N SER A 68 20.19 11.06 53.62
CA SER A 68 20.06 12.48 54.00
C SER A 68 20.88 13.53 53.25
N ALA A 69 20.24 14.10 52.23
CA ALA A 69 20.21 15.55 52.03
C ALA A 69 18.84 15.95 51.44
N THR A 70 17.93 16.40 52.30
CA THR A 70 16.60 16.92 51.92
C THR A 70 16.73 18.37 51.45
N GLY A 71 16.62 18.60 50.14
CA GLY A 71 16.34 19.92 49.56
C GLY A 71 14.83 20.14 49.42
N PRO A 72 14.33 21.39 49.42
CA PRO A 72 12.90 21.68 49.31
C PRO A 72 12.40 21.30 47.91
N GLY A 73 11.21 20.69 47.88
CA GLY A 73 10.61 20.08 46.69
C GLY A 73 10.52 21.03 45.50
N ALA A 74 11.26 20.71 44.45
CA ALA A 74 10.84 21.02 43.11
C ALA A 74 9.72 20.04 42.77
N GLU A 75 8.53 20.57 42.56
CA GLU A 75 7.39 19.83 42.02
C GLU A 75 7.85 19.31 40.64
N GLU A 76 8.08 18.01 40.56
CA GLU A 76 8.44 17.31 39.33
C GLU A 76 7.26 17.49 38.37
N PRO A 77 7.47 18.04 37.16
CA PRO A 77 6.37 18.25 36.24
C PRO A 77 5.73 16.91 35.95
N GLU A 78 4.46 16.75 36.34
CA GLU A 78 3.63 15.60 36.02
C GLU A 78 3.63 15.47 34.49
N VAL A 79 4.37 14.48 33.99
CA VAL A 79 4.36 14.14 32.57
C VAL A 79 3.01 13.49 32.31
N GLU A 80 2.01 14.29 31.89
CA GLU A 80 0.71 13.78 31.46
C GLU A 80 0.95 12.68 30.41
N GLU A 81 0.55 11.44 30.73
CA GLU A 81 0.65 10.34 29.79
C GLU A 81 -0.14 10.68 28.52
N PRO A 82 0.43 10.44 27.31
CA PRO A 82 -0.24 10.78 26.07
C PRO A 82 -1.56 10.02 25.96
N THR A 83 -2.67 10.76 25.90
CA THR A 83 -4.01 10.19 25.73
C THR A 83 -4.07 9.39 24.43
N ALA A 84 -4.53 8.13 24.51
CA ALA A 84 -4.63 7.26 23.34
C ALA A 84 -5.56 7.85 22.26
N PRO A 85 -5.23 7.72 20.97
CA PRO A 85 -6.05 8.24 19.88
C PRO A 85 -7.42 7.57 19.82
N THR A 86 -8.47 8.35 19.56
CA THR A 86 -9.87 7.90 19.50
C THR A 86 -10.53 8.27 18.18
N CYS A 87 -11.61 7.56 17.81
CA CYS A 87 -12.37 7.78 16.58
C CYS A 87 -13.82 8.18 16.85
N PRO A 88 -14.47 8.89 15.91
CA PRO A 88 -15.92 9.05 15.90
C PRO A 88 -16.64 7.69 15.93
N GLU A 89 -17.85 7.68 16.49
CA GLU A 89 -18.68 6.48 16.59
C GLU A 89 -18.86 5.81 15.22
N GLY A 90 -18.66 4.49 15.17
CA GLY A 90 -18.82 3.69 13.96
C GLY A 90 -17.65 3.72 12.98
N MET A 91 -16.56 4.45 13.26
CA MET A 91 -15.32 4.39 12.49
C MET A 91 -14.29 3.46 13.11
N VAL A 92 -13.40 2.94 12.27
CA VAL A 92 -12.27 2.09 12.65
C VAL A 92 -11.03 2.95 12.82
N LEU A 93 -10.33 2.82 13.95
CA LEU A 93 -9.02 3.42 14.19
C LEU A 93 -7.93 2.66 13.43
N LEU A 94 -7.21 3.36 12.56
CA LEU A 94 -5.99 2.87 11.93
C LEU A 94 -4.79 3.49 12.64
N PRO A 95 -3.78 2.69 13.02
CA PRO A 95 -2.67 3.17 13.86
C PRO A 95 -1.71 4.11 13.13
N GLY A 96 -1.78 4.21 11.81
CA GLY A 96 -0.82 4.98 11.02
C GLY A 96 0.59 4.43 11.15
N GLY A 97 1.58 5.31 11.17
CA GLY A 97 3.00 4.94 11.21
C GLY A 97 3.66 4.84 9.83
N PRO A 98 4.90 4.36 9.77
CA PRO A 98 5.69 4.34 8.55
C PRO A 98 5.17 3.24 7.61
N PHE A 99 5.05 3.55 6.32
CA PHE A 99 4.68 2.58 5.30
C PHE A 99 5.27 2.95 3.93
N TRP A 100 5.42 1.95 3.06
CA TRP A 100 5.82 2.20 1.68
C TRP A 100 4.59 2.46 0.82
N ALA A 101 4.57 3.61 0.16
CA ALA A 101 3.55 3.99 -0.81
C ALA A 101 4.08 3.84 -2.24
N GLY A 102 3.17 3.56 -3.17
CA GLY A 102 3.49 3.37 -4.58
C GLY A 102 4.15 2.03 -4.90
N ALA A 103 4.59 1.90 -6.15
CA ALA A 103 5.20 0.69 -6.72
C ALA A 103 6.56 0.99 -7.35
N GLU A 104 7.37 -0.05 -7.52
CA GLU A 104 8.58 -0.03 -8.35
C GLU A 104 8.29 -0.88 -9.59
N HIS A 105 8.18 -0.25 -10.75
CA HIS A 105 8.04 -0.96 -12.02
C HIS A 105 8.91 -0.33 -13.10
N GLU A 106 9.70 -1.17 -13.80
CA GLU A 106 10.55 -0.75 -14.92
C GLU A 106 9.76 -0.30 -16.16
N SER A 107 8.48 -0.68 -16.30
CA SER A 107 7.62 -0.22 -17.41
C SER A 107 6.12 -0.39 -17.17
N PHE A 108 5.38 0.62 -17.66
CA PHE A 108 3.94 0.90 -17.71
C PHE A 108 3.26 1.46 -16.44
N ALA A 109 2.77 2.71 -16.62
CA ALA A 109 2.25 3.68 -15.65
C ALA A 109 3.31 4.26 -14.69
N GLY A 110 4.00 5.32 -15.14
CA GLY A 110 4.87 6.15 -14.28
C GLY A 110 4.12 6.89 -13.17
N GLU A 111 2.82 6.66 -13.02
CA GLU A 111 1.93 7.33 -12.07
C GLU A 111 1.91 6.64 -10.70
N GLU A 112 2.12 5.32 -10.65
CA GLU A 112 2.25 4.56 -9.39
C GLU A 112 3.69 4.63 -8.83
N ASN A 113 4.62 5.20 -9.61
CA ASN A 113 6.04 5.31 -9.30
C ASN A 113 6.41 6.73 -8.83
N PRO A 114 7.52 6.89 -8.10
CA PRO A 114 8.32 5.83 -7.51
C PRO A 114 7.64 5.25 -6.26
N ARG A 115 8.12 4.09 -5.79
CA ARG A 115 7.86 3.67 -4.42
C ARG A 115 8.65 4.55 -3.46
N PHE A 116 8.05 4.95 -2.35
CA PHE A 116 8.70 5.78 -1.34
C PHE A 116 8.23 5.45 0.07
N LEU A 117 9.13 5.59 1.04
CA LEU A 117 8.82 5.43 2.46
C LEU A 117 8.24 6.73 3.00
N THR A 118 7.03 6.68 3.52
CA THR A 118 6.33 7.81 4.14
C THR A 118 5.72 7.39 5.48
N ARG A 119 5.02 8.30 6.17
CA ARG A 119 4.37 8.06 7.46
C ARG A 119 3.03 8.77 7.53
N LEU A 120 2.07 8.12 8.17
CA LEU A 120 0.76 8.68 8.49
C LEU A 120 0.58 8.85 10.00
N ALA A 121 -0.17 9.86 10.41
CA ALA A 121 -0.74 9.92 11.75
C ALA A 121 -1.73 8.75 11.94
N PRO A 122 -2.07 8.37 13.18
CA PRO A 122 -3.31 7.62 13.42
C PRO A 122 -4.51 8.37 12.84
N PHE A 123 -5.43 7.64 12.23
CA PHE A 123 -6.61 8.20 11.57
C PHE A 123 -7.76 7.20 11.62
N CYS A 124 -8.95 7.65 11.27
CA CYS A 124 -10.17 6.86 11.32
C CYS A 124 -10.73 6.66 9.92
N LEU A 125 -11.30 5.49 9.63
CA LEU A 125 -12.03 5.22 8.39
C LEU A 125 -13.39 4.59 8.66
N ASP A 126 -14.34 4.86 7.77
CA ASP A 126 -15.56 4.07 7.73
C ASP A 126 -15.26 2.60 7.42
N PRO A 127 -15.91 1.65 8.12
CA PRO A 127 -15.71 0.22 7.91
C PRO A 127 -16.14 -0.23 6.51
N THR A 128 -17.05 0.51 5.86
CA THR A 128 -17.56 0.25 4.52
C THR A 128 -17.61 1.54 3.70
N GLU A 129 -17.91 1.45 2.41
CA GLU A 129 -18.35 2.61 1.65
C GLU A 129 -19.66 3.18 2.21
N VAL A 130 -19.91 4.46 1.93
CA VAL A 130 -21.17 5.13 2.26
C VAL A 130 -22.31 4.46 1.50
N THR A 131 -23.37 4.05 2.19
CA THR A 131 -24.53 3.41 1.53
C THR A 131 -25.46 4.43 0.88
N ALA A 132 -26.23 3.98 -0.12
CA ALA A 132 -27.25 4.80 -0.78
C ALA A 132 -28.28 5.34 0.23
N ALA A 133 -28.70 4.52 1.21
CA ALA A 133 -29.59 4.95 2.28
C ALA A 133 -28.94 5.97 3.23
N ALA A 134 -27.63 5.85 3.49
CA ALA A 134 -26.93 6.83 4.31
C ALA A 134 -26.82 8.18 3.61
N TYR A 135 -26.53 8.19 2.31
CA TYR A 135 -26.52 9.40 1.49
C TYR A 135 -27.91 10.05 1.38
N GLU A 136 -28.97 9.24 1.25
CA GLU A 136 -30.35 9.74 1.22
C GLU A 136 -30.70 10.58 2.47
N ARG A 137 -30.27 10.16 3.66
CA ARG A 137 -30.46 10.96 4.89
C ARG A 137 -29.79 12.33 4.82
N CYS A 138 -28.63 12.45 4.17
CA CYS A 138 -27.96 13.73 3.97
C CYS A 138 -28.77 14.65 3.02
N VAL A 139 -29.39 14.06 1.99
CA VAL A 139 -30.26 14.78 1.06
C VAL A 139 -31.54 15.24 1.75
N GLU A 140 -32.16 14.38 2.55
CA GLU A 140 -33.36 14.71 3.34
C GLU A 140 -33.09 15.80 4.37
N ALA A 141 -31.88 15.83 4.95
CA ALA A 141 -31.42 16.90 5.83
C ALA A 141 -31.11 18.23 5.09
N GLY A 142 -31.18 18.26 3.76
CA GLY A 142 -30.88 19.44 2.94
C GLY A 142 -29.38 19.76 2.81
N ALA A 143 -28.50 18.88 3.28
CA ALA A 143 -27.05 19.08 3.26
C ALA A 143 -26.37 18.52 2.01
N CYS A 144 -26.97 17.52 1.36
CA CYS A 144 -26.46 16.93 0.11
C CYS A 144 -27.40 17.17 -1.07
N ARG A 145 -26.84 17.28 -2.28
CA ARG A 145 -27.61 17.26 -3.52
C ARG A 145 -28.07 15.81 -3.82
N PRO A 146 -29.28 15.60 -4.38
CA PRO A 146 -29.69 14.27 -4.84
C PRO A 146 -28.68 13.70 -5.84
N ALA A 147 -28.26 12.44 -5.63
CA ALA A 147 -27.36 11.78 -6.56
C ALA A 147 -28.05 11.45 -7.88
N ARG A 148 -27.24 11.25 -8.91
CA ARG A 148 -27.67 10.96 -10.28
C ARG A 148 -28.34 9.57 -10.38
N THR A 149 -29.31 9.45 -11.28
CA THR A 149 -30.11 8.20 -11.47
C THR A 149 -30.21 7.74 -12.92
N GLU A 150 -29.45 8.34 -13.85
CA GLU A 150 -29.59 8.11 -15.29
C GLU A 150 -29.10 6.70 -15.70
N TYR A 151 -28.06 6.19 -15.05
CA TYR A 151 -27.57 4.84 -15.32
C TYR A 151 -28.32 3.79 -14.52
N LYS A 152 -28.61 2.65 -15.17
CA LYS A 152 -29.24 1.48 -14.52
C LYS A 152 -28.40 0.88 -13.38
N THR A 153 -27.15 1.28 -13.24
CA THR A 153 -26.24 0.85 -12.18
C THR A 153 -26.04 1.91 -11.10
N CYS A 154 -26.71 3.08 -11.18
CA CYS A 154 -26.79 4.01 -10.05
C CYS A 154 -27.72 3.46 -8.95
N ASN A 155 -27.31 3.61 -7.69
CA ASN A 155 -27.97 3.00 -6.54
C ASN A 155 -28.96 3.94 -5.82
N TYR A 156 -28.82 5.26 -5.98
CA TYR A 156 -29.67 6.24 -5.30
C TYR A 156 -31.16 6.06 -5.65
N LYS A 157 -32.01 5.95 -4.61
CA LYS A 157 -33.46 5.70 -4.69
C LYS A 157 -33.87 4.49 -5.54
N ARG A 158 -32.96 3.52 -5.72
CA ARG A 158 -33.26 2.30 -6.48
C ARG A 158 -33.76 1.20 -5.55
N ALA A 159 -34.89 0.61 -5.90
CA ALA A 159 -35.50 -0.47 -5.12
C ALA A 159 -34.49 -1.62 -4.88
N GLY A 160 -34.38 -2.05 -3.61
CA GLY A 160 -33.47 -3.11 -3.18
C GLY A 160 -31.98 -2.75 -3.20
N ARG A 161 -31.62 -1.45 -3.26
CA ARG A 161 -30.23 -0.98 -3.31
C ARG A 161 -29.85 -0.05 -2.16
N ALA A 162 -30.64 -0.02 -1.09
CA ALA A 162 -30.40 0.81 0.10
C ALA A 162 -29.01 0.56 0.72
N ASP A 163 -28.60 -0.71 0.81
CA ASP A 163 -27.33 -1.14 1.42
C ASP A 163 -26.18 -1.25 0.41
N HIS A 164 -26.38 -0.80 -0.83
CA HIS A 164 -25.31 -0.71 -1.82
C HIS A 164 -24.55 0.61 -1.65
N PRO A 165 -23.27 0.69 -2.09
CA PRO A 165 -22.52 1.93 -2.02
C PRO A 165 -23.22 3.04 -2.81
N ILE A 166 -23.30 4.25 -2.27
CA ILE A 166 -23.67 5.41 -3.06
C ILE A 166 -22.67 5.55 -4.21
N ASN A 167 -23.19 5.81 -5.40
CA ASN A 167 -22.41 6.01 -6.61
C ASN A 167 -23.11 7.04 -7.50
N CYS A 168 -22.53 7.34 -8.67
CA CYS A 168 -23.03 8.42 -9.52
C CYS A 168 -23.06 9.76 -8.76
N ILE A 169 -22.01 9.99 -7.97
CA ILE A 169 -21.76 11.26 -7.29
C ILE A 169 -20.43 11.84 -7.74
N ASP A 170 -20.35 13.17 -7.74
CA ASP A 170 -19.11 13.90 -8.03
C ASP A 170 -18.29 14.10 -6.74
N HIS A 171 -17.11 14.72 -6.88
CA HIS A 171 -16.20 14.93 -5.74
C HIS A 171 -16.79 15.89 -4.69
N ASP A 172 -17.52 16.91 -5.14
CA ASP A 172 -18.13 17.90 -4.24
C ASP A 172 -19.28 17.28 -3.42
N GLU A 173 -20.10 16.42 -4.04
CA GLU A 173 -21.12 15.63 -3.34
C GLU A 173 -20.53 14.65 -2.33
N ALA A 174 -19.46 13.95 -2.71
CA ALA A 174 -18.73 13.06 -1.80
C ALA A 174 -18.15 13.82 -0.60
N THR A 175 -17.54 14.99 -0.87
CA THR A 175 -16.98 15.88 0.16
C THR A 175 -18.08 16.43 1.07
N ALA A 176 -19.20 16.90 0.51
CA ALA A 176 -20.34 17.43 1.26
C ALA A 176 -20.95 16.37 2.18
N TYR A 177 -21.09 15.13 1.72
CA TYR A 177 -21.58 14.03 2.55
C TYR A 177 -20.65 13.78 3.74
N CYS A 178 -19.35 13.63 3.50
CA CYS A 178 -18.41 13.38 4.59
C CYS A 178 -18.39 14.54 5.58
N ALA A 179 -18.41 15.79 5.09
CA ALA A 179 -18.47 16.97 5.96
C ALA A 179 -19.75 17.01 6.81
N TRP A 180 -20.91 16.72 6.22
CA TRP A 180 -22.20 16.72 6.93
C TRP A 180 -22.22 15.76 8.12
N ARG A 181 -21.58 14.60 7.99
CA ARG A 181 -21.48 13.62 9.09
C ARG A 181 -20.29 13.85 10.04
N GLY A 182 -19.63 15.00 9.96
CA GLY A 182 -18.49 15.35 10.81
C GLY A 182 -17.19 14.65 10.43
N ALA A 183 -17.05 14.23 9.17
CA ALA A 183 -15.90 13.51 8.63
C ALA A 183 -15.27 14.28 7.44
N ARG A 184 -14.29 13.67 6.78
CA ARG A 184 -13.66 14.15 5.53
C ARG A 184 -13.50 13.01 4.54
N LEU A 185 -13.04 13.30 3.33
CA LEU A 185 -12.52 12.26 2.44
C LEU A 185 -11.16 11.77 2.96
N PRO A 186 -10.80 10.48 2.76
CA PRO A 186 -9.45 10.02 3.00
C PRO A 186 -8.47 10.69 2.04
N SER A 187 -7.24 10.88 2.49
CA SER A 187 -6.13 11.10 1.56
C SER A 187 -5.84 9.83 0.75
N GLU A 188 -5.23 10.01 -0.41
CA GLU A 188 -4.77 8.90 -1.25
C GLU A 188 -3.84 7.96 -0.48
N LEU A 189 -2.96 8.51 0.37
CA LEU A 189 -2.01 7.74 1.15
C LEU A 189 -2.69 6.97 2.31
N GLU A 190 -3.66 7.58 2.99
CA GLU A 190 -4.48 6.89 3.99
C GLU A 190 -5.25 5.73 3.38
N TRP A 191 -5.81 5.96 2.18
CA TRP A 191 -6.50 4.93 1.44
C TRP A 191 -5.57 3.76 1.08
N GLU A 192 -4.38 4.05 0.54
CA GLU A 192 -3.41 3.01 0.17
C GLU A 192 -2.89 2.27 1.40
N TYR A 193 -2.62 2.98 2.50
CA TYR A 193 -2.25 2.38 3.77
C TYR A 193 -3.32 1.37 4.23
N ALA A 194 -4.59 1.78 4.22
CA ALA A 194 -5.70 0.94 4.62
C ALA A 194 -5.84 -0.31 3.73
N ALA A 195 -5.74 -0.13 2.41
CA ALA A 195 -5.86 -1.21 1.43
C ALA A 195 -4.74 -2.25 1.53
N ARG A 196 -3.58 -1.88 2.07
CA ARG A 196 -2.37 -2.72 2.11
C ARG A 196 -2.04 -3.26 3.50
N GLY A 197 -2.91 -3.07 4.49
CA GLY A 197 -2.61 -3.48 5.87
C GLY A 197 -1.44 -2.69 6.49
N GLY A 198 -1.28 -1.43 6.09
CA GLY A 198 -0.26 -0.52 6.61
C GLY A 198 1.15 -1.00 6.32
N ALA A 199 1.93 -1.24 7.38
CA ALA A 199 3.31 -1.69 7.30
C ALA A 199 3.45 -3.15 6.78
N GLU A 200 2.38 -3.95 6.81
CA GLU A 200 2.38 -5.33 6.28
C GLU A 200 2.47 -5.36 4.75
N GLN A 201 1.99 -4.31 4.08
CA GLN A 201 2.19 -4.10 2.64
C GLN A 201 1.55 -5.17 1.74
N ARG A 202 0.43 -5.76 2.19
CA ARG A 202 -0.32 -6.81 1.50
C ARG A 202 -0.60 -6.49 0.04
N LYS A 203 -0.66 -7.53 -0.80
CA LYS A 203 -1.06 -7.41 -2.20
C LYS A 203 -2.53 -6.96 -2.36
N TYR A 204 -3.43 -7.45 -1.51
CA TYR A 204 -4.83 -7.03 -1.40
C TYR A 204 -5.22 -6.93 0.10
N PRO A 205 -6.34 -6.27 0.46
CA PRO A 205 -6.73 -6.13 1.87
C PRO A 205 -6.82 -7.45 2.63
N TRP A 206 -7.22 -8.53 1.95
CA TRP A 206 -7.37 -9.89 2.49
C TRP A 206 -6.11 -10.77 2.35
N GLY A 207 -5.01 -10.28 1.78
CA GLY A 207 -3.77 -11.04 1.56
C GLY A 207 -3.41 -11.19 0.07
N ASP A 208 -2.78 -12.30 -0.29
CA ASP A 208 -2.18 -12.49 -1.63
C ASP A 208 -3.04 -13.32 -2.61
N ASP A 209 -4.09 -13.95 -2.07
CA ASP A 209 -5.02 -14.79 -2.80
C ASP A 209 -5.74 -14.02 -3.92
N SER A 210 -6.21 -14.77 -4.93
CA SER A 210 -7.06 -14.24 -6.00
C SER A 210 -8.26 -13.47 -5.43
N PRO A 211 -8.69 -12.37 -6.08
CA PRO A 211 -9.88 -11.63 -5.66
C PRO A 211 -11.19 -12.41 -5.83
N ASP A 212 -11.21 -13.55 -6.54
CA ASP A 212 -12.41 -14.37 -6.74
C ASP A 212 -13.00 -14.80 -5.39
N GLY A 213 -14.25 -14.42 -5.12
CA GLY A 213 -14.94 -14.70 -3.86
C GLY A 213 -14.49 -13.86 -2.66
N LYS A 214 -13.58 -12.90 -2.84
CA LYS A 214 -13.04 -12.03 -1.78
C LYS A 214 -13.43 -10.57 -1.91
N THR A 215 -13.99 -10.19 -3.06
CA THR A 215 -14.50 -8.83 -3.31
C THR A 215 -15.59 -8.83 -4.37
N CYS A 216 -16.34 -7.74 -4.46
CA CYS A 216 -17.25 -7.49 -5.57
C CYS A 216 -16.48 -7.06 -6.83
N TRP A 217 -16.18 -8.02 -7.70
CA TRP A 217 -15.55 -7.77 -9.00
C TRP A 217 -16.08 -8.75 -10.05
N LYS A 218 -15.87 -8.46 -11.34
CA LYS A 218 -16.49 -9.20 -12.45
C LYS A 218 -18.03 -9.28 -12.37
N GLN A 219 -18.67 -8.32 -11.72
CA GLN A 219 -20.12 -8.27 -11.56
C GLN A 219 -20.77 -7.35 -12.61
N PRO A 220 -22.09 -7.47 -12.85
CA PRO A 220 -22.84 -6.53 -13.69
C PRO A 220 -23.22 -5.21 -12.96
N HIS A 221 -23.10 -5.19 -11.63
CA HIS A 221 -23.41 -4.06 -10.76
C HIS A 221 -22.67 -4.19 -9.43
N SER A 222 -22.71 -3.14 -8.61
CA SER A 222 -22.21 -3.16 -7.22
C SER A 222 -22.88 -4.26 -6.39
N CYS A 223 -22.23 -4.63 -5.29
CA CYS A 223 -22.73 -5.53 -4.26
C CYS A 223 -23.14 -4.70 -3.03
N ALA A 224 -23.93 -5.27 -2.12
CA ALA A 224 -24.19 -4.63 -0.84
C ALA A 224 -22.87 -4.50 -0.08
N VAL A 225 -22.69 -3.40 0.65
CA VAL A 225 -21.45 -3.19 1.41
C VAL A 225 -21.28 -4.28 2.47
N GLY A 226 -20.04 -4.66 2.77
CA GLY A 226 -19.72 -5.71 3.74
C GLY A 226 -20.07 -7.13 3.30
N SER A 227 -20.44 -7.35 2.03
CA SER A 227 -20.78 -8.69 1.51
C SER A 227 -19.59 -9.66 1.49
N PHE A 228 -18.37 -9.13 1.53
CA PHE A 228 -17.13 -9.89 1.43
C PHE A 228 -16.30 -9.76 2.71
N PRO A 229 -15.35 -10.69 2.95
CA PRO A 229 -14.52 -10.66 4.16
C PRO A 229 -13.78 -9.33 4.33
N ALA A 230 -13.65 -8.89 5.59
CA ALA A 230 -12.88 -7.72 5.93
C ALA A 230 -11.37 -7.92 5.66
N GLY A 231 -10.67 -6.83 5.41
CA GLY A 231 -9.21 -6.79 5.29
C GLY A 231 -8.49 -6.73 6.64
N ALA A 232 -7.18 -6.43 6.60
CA ALA A 232 -6.28 -6.40 7.77
C ALA A 232 -6.79 -5.56 8.96
N PHE A 233 -7.48 -4.45 8.68
CA PHE A 233 -7.99 -3.52 9.69
C PHE A 233 -9.48 -3.68 9.98
N GLY A 234 -10.13 -4.76 9.53
CA GLY A 234 -11.59 -4.89 9.69
C GLY A 234 -12.41 -4.02 8.73
N LEU A 235 -11.74 -3.38 7.75
CA LEU A 235 -12.40 -2.62 6.68
C LEU A 235 -12.87 -3.56 5.56
N HIS A 236 -14.07 -3.34 5.06
CA HIS A 236 -14.65 -4.05 3.93
C HIS A 236 -14.54 -3.25 2.64
N ASP A 237 -14.53 -3.98 1.54
CA ASP A 237 -14.67 -3.47 0.16
C ASP A 237 -13.68 -2.37 -0.23
N VAL A 238 -12.57 -2.21 0.51
CA VAL A 238 -11.51 -1.24 0.18
C VAL A 238 -10.93 -1.51 -1.21
N VAL A 239 -10.93 -2.76 -1.68
CA VAL A 239 -10.60 -3.09 -3.08
C VAL A 239 -11.80 -3.77 -3.71
N GLY A 240 -12.20 -3.32 -4.89
CA GLY A 240 -13.37 -3.77 -5.64
C GLY A 240 -14.62 -2.95 -5.35
N ASN A 241 -15.81 -3.52 -5.58
CA ASN A 241 -17.11 -2.87 -5.44
C ASN A 241 -17.24 -1.51 -6.16
N VAL A 242 -16.92 -0.38 -5.55
CA VAL A 242 -16.81 0.90 -6.26
C VAL A 242 -15.42 1.49 -6.09
N TRP A 243 -14.99 2.28 -7.07
CA TRP A 243 -13.88 3.20 -6.85
C TRP A 243 -14.29 4.20 -5.77
N GLU A 244 -13.31 4.72 -5.06
CA GLU A 244 -13.55 5.65 -3.95
C GLU A 244 -12.82 6.96 -4.19
N TRP A 245 -13.55 8.07 -4.13
CA TRP A 245 -12.97 9.41 -4.13
C TRP A 245 -12.03 9.61 -2.93
N THR A 246 -10.93 10.32 -3.16
CA THR A 246 -9.99 10.78 -2.12
C THR A 246 -9.93 12.31 -2.13
N GLU A 247 -9.35 12.93 -1.10
CA GLU A 247 -9.19 14.39 -1.07
C GLU A 247 -8.11 14.91 -2.03
N ASP A 248 -7.14 14.09 -2.41
CA ASP A 248 -5.95 14.54 -3.14
C ASP A 248 -6.23 14.97 -4.58
N TRP A 249 -5.50 16.02 -5.01
CA TRP A 249 -5.32 16.31 -6.41
C TRP A 249 -4.30 15.35 -7.02
N PHE A 250 -4.60 14.85 -8.22
CA PHE A 250 -3.72 13.94 -8.92
C PHE A 250 -2.42 14.65 -9.34
N ALA A 251 -1.30 14.14 -8.81
CA ALA A 251 0.05 14.61 -9.10
C ALA A 251 1.07 13.46 -9.08
N PRO A 252 2.26 13.63 -9.67
CA PRO A 252 3.33 12.63 -9.59
C PRO A 252 3.72 12.34 -8.14
N TYR A 253 3.86 11.06 -7.80
CA TYR A 253 4.45 10.69 -6.51
C TYR A 253 5.92 11.17 -6.42
N PRO A 254 6.40 11.47 -5.20
CA PRO A 254 5.67 11.46 -3.94
C PRO A 254 4.92 12.79 -3.65
N TRP A 255 4.81 13.72 -4.60
CA TRP A 255 4.46 15.12 -4.32
C TRP A 255 2.95 15.39 -4.44
N PRO A 256 2.18 15.44 -3.33
CA PRO A 256 0.78 15.82 -3.41
C PRO A 256 0.64 17.29 -3.84
N ALA A 257 -0.31 17.57 -4.73
CA ALA A 257 -0.56 18.92 -5.22
C ALA A 257 -1.69 19.61 -4.44
N ALA A 258 -1.53 20.91 -4.23
CA ALA A 258 -2.54 21.76 -3.62
C ALA A 258 -3.79 22.02 -4.45
N SER A 259 -3.59 21.96 -5.76
CA SER A 259 -4.60 22.24 -6.77
C SER A 259 -4.28 21.41 -8.00
N GLY A 260 -5.31 21.07 -8.77
CA GLY A 260 -5.10 20.30 -9.98
C GLY A 260 -6.32 20.33 -10.89
N ARG A 261 -6.23 19.58 -11.98
CA ARG A 261 -7.37 19.38 -12.89
C ARG A 261 -8.21 18.17 -12.53
N HIS A 262 -7.62 17.20 -11.82
CA HIS A 262 -8.28 15.93 -11.52
C HIS A 262 -8.05 15.54 -10.07
N ARG A 263 -9.09 15.01 -9.42
CA ARG A 263 -9.02 14.38 -8.11
C ARG A 263 -8.69 12.91 -8.26
N VAL A 264 -7.98 12.37 -7.28
CA VAL A 264 -7.62 10.97 -7.23
C VAL A 264 -8.82 10.13 -6.75
N TYR A 265 -9.00 8.96 -7.36
CA TYR A 265 -9.83 7.89 -6.82
C TYR A 265 -9.13 6.53 -6.91
N ARG A 266 -9.46 5.61 -5.99
CA ARG A 266 -8.73 4.34 -5.75
C ARG A 266 -9.67 3.14 -5.60
N GLY A 267 -9.16 1.91 -5.60
CA GLY A 267 -9.95 0.70 -5.25
C GLY A 267 -10.23 -0.33 -6.34
N GLY A 268 -10.45 0.10 -7.58
CA GLY A 268 -11.11 -0.78 -8.55
C GLY A 268 -12.62 -0.76 -8.36
N SER A 269 -13.35 -1.54 -9.15
CA SER A 269 -14.81 -1.59 -9.07
C SER A 269 -15.39 -2.92 -9.55
N TRP A 270 -16.68 -3.10 -9.32
CA TRP A 270 -17.50 -4.24 -9.71
C TRP A 270 -17.35 -4.62 -11.18
N SER A 271 -17.14 -3.63 -12.05
CA SER A 271 -17.02 -3.79 -13.50
C SER A 271 -15.66 -4.31 -13.98
N ARG A 272 -14.63 -4.34 -13.13
CA ARG A 272 -13.27 -4.72 -13.54
C ARG A 272 -13.15 -6.23 -13.78
N ARG A 273 -12.42 -6.58 -14.84
CA ARG A 273 -12.28 -7.95 -15.35
C ARG A 273 -10.85 -8.50 -15.28
N PHE A 274 -9.86 -7.66 -14.95
CA PHE A 274 -8.47 -8.08 -14.79
C PHE A 274 -7.96 -7.67 -13.41
N GLU A 275 -7.27 -8.58 -12.72
CA GLU A 275 -6.74 -8.39 -11.36
C GLU A 275 -5.85 -7.15 -11.22
N LYS A 276 -5.09 -6.80 -12.26
CA LYS A 276 -4.24 -5.60 -12.25
C LYS A 276 -5.01 -4.29 -11.96
N TRP A 277 -6.33 -4.28 -12.19
CA TRP A 277 -7.20 -3.14 -11.88
C TRP A 277 -7.70 -3.09 -10.44
N LEU A 278 -7.33 -4.08 -9.62
CA LEU A 278 -7.65 -4.19 -8.20
C LEU A 278 -6.41 -3.98 -7.32
N ARG A 279 -5.26 -3.61 -7.91
CA ARG A 279 -4.04 -3.38 -7.12
C ARG A 279 -4.24 -2.18 -6.19
N PRO A 280 -3.89 -2.28 -4.90
CA PRO A 280 -3.92 -1.17 -3.97
C PRO A 280 -3.07 0.03 -4.40
N THR A 281 -2.02 -0.16 -5.20
CA THR A 281 -1.18 0.93 -5.71
C THR A 281 -1.78 1.64 -6.93
N LEU A 282 -2.83 1.09 -7.56
CA LEU A 282 -3.37 1.62 -8.80
C LEU A 282 -4.15 2.93 -8.59
N ARG A 283 -3.60 4.00 -9.13
CA ARG A 283 -4.17 5.35 -9.06
C ARG A 283 -5.00 5.64 -10.30
N ASN A 284 -6.12 6.32 -10.12
CA ASN A 284 -6.92 6.81 -11.24
C ASN A 284 -7.47 8.19 -10.89
N ARG A 285 -8.04 8.90 -11.88
CA ARG A 285 -8.36 10.31 -11.74
C ARG A 285 -9.52 10.74 -12.62
N PHE A 286 -10.30 11.68 -12.11
CA PHE A 286 -11.36 12.35 -12.84
C PHE A 286 -11.39 13.84 -12.48
N ALA A 287 -11.97 14.66 -13.35
CA ALA A 287 -12.27 16.03 -13.00
C ALA A 287 -13.24 16.04 -11.81
N PRO A 288 -13.18 17.04 -10.90
CA PRO A 288 -14.00 17.05 -9.69
C PRO A 288 -15.51 16.96 -9.95
N ASP A 289 -15.98 17.48 -11.08
CA ASP A 289 -17.38 17.51 -11.53
C ASP A 289 -17.82 16.26 -12.29
N HIS A 290 -16.88 15.36 -12.62
CA HIS A 290 -17.18 14.07 -13.22
C HIS A 290 -17.72 13.09 -12.18
N TRP A 291 -18.48 12.11 -12.65
CA TRP A 291 -19.07 11.07 -11.82
C TRP A 291 -19.24 9.78 -12.64
N GLY A 292 -19.52 8.67 -11.97
CA GLY A 292 -19.78 7.40 -12.66
C GLY A 292 -20.45 6.36 -11.78
N SER A 293 -21.15 5.40 -12.40
CA SER A 293 -21.82 4.30 -11.70
C SER A 293 -20.89 3.25 -11.08
N HIS A 294 -19.59 3.44 -11.25
CA HIS A 294 -18.55 2.62 -10.65
C HIS A 294 -17.75 3.38 -9.59
N LEU A 295 -18.12 4.62 -9.26
CA LEU A 295 -17.38 5.53 -8.39
C LEU A 295 -18.30 6.03 -7.28
N GLY A 296 -17.85 5.88 -6.05
CA GLY A 296 -18.53 6.23 -4.81
C GLY A 296 -17.55 6.84 -3.79
N VAL A 297 -17.81 6.62 -2.52
CA VAL A 297 -17.07 7.27 -1.42
C VAL A 297 -17.08 6.43 -0.15
N ARG A 298 -15.98 6.55 0.61
CA ARG A 298 -15.86 6.21 2.03
C ARG A 298 -15.30 7.44 2.73
N CYS A 299 -15.69 7.70 3.98
CA CYS A 299 -15.15 8.84 4.71
C CYS A 299 -14.03 8.42 5.67
N ALA A 300 -13.20 9.40 6.00
CA ALA A 300 -12.16 9.36 7.01
C ALA A 300 -12.41 10.42 8.09
N ALA A 301 -11.77 10.27 9.24
CA ALA A 301 -11.64 11.34 10.22
C ALA A 301 -10.22 11.35 10.79
N PHE A 302 -9.84 12.48 11.39
CA PHE A 302 -8.65 12.53 12.22
C PHE A 302 -8.90 11.71 13.49
N ALA A 303 -7.86 11.03 13.98
CA ALA A 303 -7.91 10.47 15.32
C ALA A 303 -7.53 11.57 16.32
N GLU A 304 -8.22 11.62 17.47
CA GLU A 304 -8.01 12.64 18.49
C GLU A 304 -7.31 12.06 19.72
N PRO A 305 -6.25 12.70 20.25
CA PRO A 305 -5.64 13.93 19.73
C PRO A 305 -4.83 13.68 18.45
N LEU A 306 -4.86 14.66 17.53
CA LEU A 306 -4.16 14.57 16.25
C LEU A 306 -2.65 14.84 16.42
N ASP A 307 -1.82 13.81 16.26
CA ASP A 307 -0.37 13.91 16.18
C ASP A 307 0.09 13.81 14.71
N CYS A 308 0.46 14.93 14.10
CA CYS A 308 0.76 14.96 12.67
C CYS A 308 2.24 14.68 12.41
N PRO A 309 2.57 13.77 11.49
CA PRO A 309 3.96 13.55 11.08
C PRO A 309 4.58 14.74 10.35
N TYR A 310 3.78 15.75 9.96
CA TYR A 310 4.21 16.88 9.13
C TYR A 310 4.29 18.23 9.83
N GLY A 311 4.19 18.29 11.16
CA GLY A 311 4.51 19.46 11.98
C GLY A 311 3.95 20.79 11.49
N VAL A 312 2.85 21.25 12.10
CA VAL A 312 2.51 22.67 12.07
C VAL A 312 3.08 23.26 13.36
N GLU A 313 3.91 24.31 13.28
CA GLU A 313 4.23 25.08 14.48
C GLU A 313 2.89 25.56 15.06
N PRO A 314 2.60 25.36 16.36
CA PRO A 314 1.36 25.87 16.94
C PRO A 314 1.30 27.37 16.67
N ALA A 315 0.17 27.87 16.15
CA ALA A 315 -0.10 29.30 16.27
C ALA A 315 0.01 29.62 17.76
N GLU A 316 0.80 30.61 18.15
CA GLU A 316 0.82 31.01 19.55
C GLU A 316 -0.59 31.42 19.98
N GLU A 317 -0.90 31.18 21.26
CA GLU A 317 -2.15 31.53 21.90
C GLU A 317 -2.25 33.07 21.98
N GLY A 318 -2.49 33.73 20.85
CA GLY A 318 -2.48 35.20 20.75
C GLY A 318 -2.89 35.78 19.40
N ASP A 319 -2.65 35.08 18.29
CA ASP A 319 -2.85 35.67 16.95
C ASP A 319 -4.24 35.43 16.32
N ALA A 320 -5.12 34.66 16.96
CA ALA A 320 -6.50 34.47 16.49
C ALA A 320 -7.39 35.71 16.70
N ALA A 321 -6.93 36.72 17.45
CA ALA A 321 -7.73 37.87 17.84
C ALA A 321 -7.67 39.08 16.88
N SER A 322 -6.83 39.11 15.84
CA SER A 322 -6.62 40.35 15.05
C SER A 322 -7.16 40.38 13.61
N ARG A 323 -7.96 39.41 13.17
CA ARG A 323 -8.58 39.48 11.82
C ARG A 323 -10.08 39.19 11.85
N SER A 324 -10.82 40.05 12.55
CA SER A 324 -12.26 40.20 12.35
C SER A 324 -12.54 41.25 11.26
N ALA A 325 -12.99 40.80 10.07
CA ALA A 325 -14.03 41.48 9.29
C ALA A 325 -14.37 40.69 8.01
N GLY A 326 -15.46 39.91 8.04
CA GLY A 326 -16.25 39.62 6.84
C GLY A 326 -16.67 38.17 6.62
N ALA A 327 -17.96 37.91 6.88
CA ALA A 327 -18.79 36.79 6.41
C ALA A 327 -18.61 35.41 7.09
N GLU A 328 -19.42 35.21 8.12
CA GLU A 328 -19.73 33.94 8.78
C GLU A 328 -20.38 32.94 7.80
N THR A 329 -19.70 31.81 7.55
CA THR A 329 -20.30 30.55 7.10
C THR A 329 -19.63 29.42 7.86
N GLY A 330 -20.40 28.46 8.36
CA GLY A 330 -19.97 27.38 9.25
C GLY A 330 -18.82 26.55 8.67
N SER A 331 -17.59 26.96 8.99
CA SER A 331 -16.33 26.27 8.73
C SER A 331 -15.22 27.01 9.48
N GLU A 332 -15.48 27.46 10.71
CA GLU A 332 -14.39 27.73 11.63
C GLU A 332 -13.84 26.37 12.03
N ARG A 333 -12.97 25.84 11.17
CA ARG A 333 -12.08 24.73 11.48
C ARG A 333 -11.44 25.13 12.80
N LYS A 334 -11.83 24.45 13.88
CA LYS A 334 -10.98 24.24 15.04
C LYS A 334 -9.67 23.73 14.43
N ALA A 335 -8.72 24.62 14.21
CA ALA A 335 -7.42 24.28 13.66
C ALA A 335 -6.76 23.43 14.75
N GLN A 336 -7.06 22.14 14.75
CA GLN A 336 -6.51 21.17 15.67
C GLN A 336 -4.99 21.23 15.45
N ARG A 337 -4.30 21.82 16.42
CA ARG A 337 -2.86 22.06 16.36
C ARG A 337 -2.17 20.72 16.42
N CYS A 338 -1.57 20.31 15.31
CA CYS A 338 -0.72 19.13 15.24
C CYS A 338 0.40 19.20 16.29
N ARG A 339 0.59 18.14 17.08
CA ARG A 339 1.87 17.93 17.77
C ARG A 339 2.93 17.45 16.74
N ARG A 340 4.19 17.75 17.03
CA ARG A 340 5.36 17.53 16.17
C ARG A 340 5.80 16.07 16.32
N GLY A 341 5.83 15.29 15.24
CA GLY A 341 6.26 13.89 15.38
C GLY A 341 6.76 13.19 14.12
N VAL A 342 7.96 13.51 13.62
CA VAL A 342 8.91 12.55 13.03
C VAL A 342 10.34 13.08 13.14
N ASP A 343 11.28 12.23 13.57
CA ASP A 343 12.72 12.48 13.53
C ASP A 343 13.39 11.72 12.37
N ASP A 344 14.62 12.10 12.03
CA ASP A 344 15.43 11.41 11.01
C ASP A 344 15.72 9.93 11.39
N ALA A 345 15.51 9.53 12.65
CA ALA A 345 15.88 8.21 13.16
C ALA A 345 15.09 7.06 12.51
N GLN A 346 13.94 7.35 11.91
CA GLN A 346 13.09 6.37 11.24
C GLN A 346 13.39 6.21 9.75
N CYS A 347 14.22 7.10 9.21
CA CYS A 347 14.68 6.99 7.84
C CYS A 347 15.86 6.04 7.75
N LEU A 348 15.57 4.81 7.30
CA LEU A 348 16.57 3.77 7.12
C LEU A 348 17.66 4.19 6.11
N GLY A 349 18.91 3.80 6.38
CA GLY A 349 20.02 3.95 5.42
C GLY A 349 20.59 5.37 5.30
N GLY A 350 20.62 6.16 6.39
CA GLY A 350 21.22 7.50 6.41
C GLY A 350 20.42 8.58 5.66
N LYS A 351 19.18 8.26 5.28
CA LYS A 351 18.24 9.20 4.67
C LYS A 351 17.67 10.14 5.74
N ARG A 352 17.19 11.30 5.30
CA ARG A 352 16.50 12.28 6.15
C ARG A 352 15.07 12.46 5.71
N TRP A 353 14.21 12.82 6.65
CA TRP A 353 12.83 13.13 6.34
C TRP A 353 12.77 14.48 5.62
N ASN A 354 12.36 14.48 4.36
CA ASN A 354 12.24 15.73 3.60
C ASN A 354 10.84 16.36 3.70
N GLY A 355 9.99 15.89 4.63
CA GLY A 355 8.63 16.38 4.79
C GLY A 355 7.58 15.68 3.92
N VAL A 356 7.95 14.63 3.18
CA VAL A 356 7.02 13.78 2.41
C VAL A 356 7.48 12.32 2.41
N ARG A 357 8.80 12.10 2.32
CA ARG A 357 9.41 10.78 2.32
C ARG A 357 10.78 10.78 2.98
N CYS A 358 11.29 9.59 3.28
CA CYS A 358 12.71 9.41 3.54
C CYS A 358 13.49 9.54 2.22
N ALA A 359 14.35 10.55 2.14
CA ALA A 359 15.16 10.86 0.95
C ALA A 359 16.60 11.25 1.37
N ASP A 360 17.51 11.33 0.39
CA ASP A 360 18.89 11.74 0.71
C ASP A 360 18.93 13.18 1.27
N PRO A 361 19.89 13.48 2.17
CA PRO A 361 20.02 14.83 2.73
C PRO A 361 20.05 15.90 1.65
N GLY A 362 19.19 16.93 1.79
CA GLY A 362 19.07 18.02 0.83
C GLY A 362 18.10 17.78 -0.34
N ALA A 363 17.44 16.61 -0.42
CA ALA A 363 16.38 16.38 -1.40
C ALA A 363 15.24 17.41 -1.23
N PRO A 364 14.70 17.96 -2.33
CA PRO A 364 13.68 19.01 -2.26
C PRO A 364 12.39 18.48 -1.65
N ARG A 365 11.59 19.38 -1.04
CA ARG A 365 10.27 19.04 -0.46
C ARG A 365 9.12 19.02 -1.48
N CYS A 366 9.34 19.64 -2.63
CA CYS A 366 8.41 19.73 -3.75
C CYS A 366 9.18 19.61 -5.08
N PRO A 367 8.49 19.34 -6.21
CA PRO A 367 9.11 19.41 -7.53
C PRO A 367 9.76 20.76 -7.81
N ALA A 368 10.69 20.80 -8.76
CA ALA A 368 11.27 22.06 -9.22
C ALA A 368 10.17 23.04 -9.69
N GLY A 369 10.22 24.28 -9.20
CA GLY A 369 9.23 25.32 -9.50
C GLY A 369 7.95 25.26 -8.66
N ALA A 370 7.87 24.34 -7.69
CA ALA A 370 6.79 24.22 -6.73
C ALA A 370 7.27 24.60 -5.33
N GLU A 371 6.39 25.20 -4.52
CA GLU A 371 6.62 25.56 -3.13
C GLU A 371 5.68 24.80 -2.19
N VAL A 372 6.17 24.45 -1.00
CA VAL A 372 5.32 23.82 0.03
C VAL A 372 4.45 24.91 0.63
N VAL A 373 3.14 24.72 0.60
CA VAL A 373 2.20 25.54 1.34
C VAL A 373 1.55 24.71 2.45
N PRO A 374 1.68 25.11 3.73
CA PRO A 374 1.05 24.42 4.84
C PRO A 374 -0.45 24.17 4.61
N GLY A 375 -0.91 22.95 4.87
CA GLY A 375 -2.29 22.52 4.66
C GLY A 375 -2.74 22.45 3.19
N ARG A 376 -1.89 22.84 2.24
CA ARG A 376 -2.14 22.74 0.80
C ARG A 376 -1.15 21.82 0.08
N GLY A 377 -0.01 21.45 0.66
CA GLY A 377 0.98 20.64 -0.06
C GLY A 377 1.73 21.47 -1.11
N CYS A 378 2.16 20.88 -2.23
CA CYS A 378 2.94 21.60 -3.23
C CYS A 378 2.04 22.51 -4.11
N VAL A 379 2.32 23.81 -4.11
CA VAL A 379 1.67 24.86 -4.92
C VAL A 379 2.67 25.39 -5.96
N GLY A 380 2.20 25.70 -7.16
CA GLY A 380 3.08 26.14 -8.25
C GLY A 380 3.85 24.97 -8.86
N GLY A 381 4.27 25.12 -10.11
CA GLY A 381 4.80 24.03 -10.94
C GLY A 381 3.99 23.97 -12.22
N GLY A 382 4.62 24.31 -13.34
CA GLY A 382 3.98 24.19 -14.66
C GLY A 382 3.47 22.77 -14.84
N GLY A 383 2.21 22.63 -15.29
CA GLY A 383 1.50 21.35 -15.36
C GLY A 383 2.40 20.28 -15.98
N MET A 384 2.98 19.43 -15.13
CA MET A 384 3.88 18.38 -15.59
C MET A 384 3.02 17.35 -16.32
N GLU A 385 3.19 17.27 -17.64
CA GLU A 385 3.01 16.00 -18.32
C GLU A 385 3.84 14.97 -17.55
N ALA A 386 3.22 13.84 -17.22
CA ALA A 386 3.95 12.68 -16.70
C ALA A 386 5.21 12.51 -17.55
N PRO A 387 6.41 12.36 -16.94
CA PRO A 387 7.65 12.36 -17.70
C PRO A 387 7.53 11.35 -18.84
N ARG A 388 7.62 11.84 -20.08
CA ARG A 388 7.83 10.95 -21.23
C ARG A 388 9.12 10.21 -20.92
N ALA A 389 9.04 8.88 -20.85
CA ALA A 389 10.19 8.02 -20.73
C ALA A 389 11.21 8.47 -21.79
N ALA A 390 12.26 9.15 -21.35
CA ALA A 390 13.41 9.39 -22.20
C ALA A 390 13.90 7.99 -22.59
N GLY A 391 13.83 7.67 -23.87
CA GLY A 391 14.35 6.42 -24.39
C GLY A 391 15.82 6.33 -24.00
N SER A 392 16.12 5.54 -22.97
CA SER A 392 17.49 5.15 -22.66
C SER A 392 17.92 4.16 -23.75
N LYS A 393 18.40 4.71 -24.87
CA LYS A 393 19.45 4.04 -25.63
C LYS A 393 20.75 4.36 -24.92
N GLY A 394 21.21 3.43 -24.10
CA GLY A 394 22.47 3.55 -23.38
C GLY A 394 22.63 2.42 -22.39
N GLY A 395 23.09 1.27 -22.87
CA GLY A 395 23.59 0.22 -22.00
C GLY A 395 24.81 0.74 -21.23
N ALA A 396 24.63 0.98 -19.94
CA ALA A 396 25.68 0.95 -18.94
C ALA A 396 25.07 0.26 -17.72
N GLY A 397 25.67 -0.87 -17.33
CA GLY A 397 25.09 -1.80 -16.36
C GLY A 397 24.75 -1.16 -15.03
N ALA A 398 23.57 -1.49 -14.51
CA ALA A 398 23.25 -1.32 -13.11
C ALA A 398 24.20 -2.20 -12.27
N PRO A 399 24.70 -1.73 -11.12
CA PRO A 399 25.52 -2.56 -10.25
C PRO A 399 24.64 -3.67 -9.67
N GLU A 400 25.06 -4.91 -9.91
CA GLU A 400 24.53 -6.13 -9.30
C GLU A 400 24.83 -6.06 -7.79
N GLU A 401 23.90 -5.50 -7.01
CA GLU A 401 24.03 -5.49 -5.54
C GLU A 401 23.89 -6.94 -5.06
N SER A 402 25.00 -7.49 -4.59
CA SER A 402 25.24 -8.94 -4.61
C SER A 402 24.34 -9.72 -3.64
N ALA A 403 23.82 -10.86 -4.10
CA ALA A 403 23.19 -11.87 -3.26
C ALA A 403 24.12 -12.47 -2.17
N ALA A 404 25.40 -12.04 -2.12
CA ALA A 404 26.42 -12.57 -1.23
C ALA A 404 26.23 -12.18 0.25
N GLU A 405 25.39 -11.19 0.56
CA GLU A 405 25.09 -10.78 1.94
C GLU A 405 23.92 -11.54 2.58
N VAL A 406 23.21 -12.39 1.84
CA VAL A 406 22.07 -13.13 2.37
C VAL A 406 22.53 -14.43 3.02
N ARG A 407 22.34 -14.55 4.32
CA ARG A 407 22.61 -15.76 5.09
C ARG A 407 21.34 -16.55 5.35
N ARG A 408 21.40 -17.86 5.13
CA ARG A 408 20.34 -18.80 5.49
C ARG A 408 20.67 -19.48 6.82
N VAL A 409 19.80 -19.33 7.82
CA VAL A 409 19.94 -19.89 9.17
C VAL A 409 18.83 -20.92 9.38
N ARG A 410 19.15 -22.08 9.96
CA ARG A 410 18.15 -23.13 10.21
C ARG A 410 17.31 -22.75 11.44
N SER A 411 16.00 -22.94 11.36
CA SER A 411 15.05 -22.70 12.45
C SER A 411 14.16 -23.93 12.70
N PRO A 412 14.71 -25.02 13.29
CA PRO A 412 14.01 -26.30 13.46
C PRO A 412 12.68 -26.22 14.22
N GLU A 413 12.53 -25.21 15.08
CA GLU A 413 11.32 -24.93 15.85
C GLU A 413 10.07 -24.71 14.98
N PHE A 414 10.23 -24.40 13.69
CA PHE A 414 9.12 -24.20 12.73
C PHE A 414 8.98 -25.33 11.69
N ASP A 415 9.68 -26.46 11.85
CA ASP A 415 9.60 -27.59 10.91
C ASP A 415 8.24 -28.27 10.87
N GLU A 416 7.54 -28.29 12.00
CA GLU A 416 6.18 -28.83 12.05
C GLU A 416 5.24 -27.97 11.19
N ASP A 417 5.33 -26.63 11.27
CA ASP A 417 4.57 -25.73 10.39
C ASP A 417 4.95 -25.94 8.92
N CYS A 418 6.24 -26.09 8.60
CA CYS A 418 6.67 -26.34 7.23
C CYS A 418 6.18 -27.71 6.71
N ARG A 419 6.21 -28.76 7.53
CA ARG A 419 5.65 -30.07 7.16
C ARG A 419 4.15 -30.02 6.91
N GLN A 420 3.41 -29.24 7.70
CA GLN A 420 1.97 -29.08 7.54
C GLN A 420 1.60 -28.23 6.31
N ASN A 421 2.30 -27.13 6.07
CA ASN A 421 1.92 -26.12 5.08
C ASN A 421 2.70 -26.19 3.76
N SER A 422 3.83 -26.91 3.74
CA SER A 422 4.65 -27.15 2.57
C SER A 422 5.29 -28.55 2.65
N PRO A 423 4.49 -29.63 2.51
CA PRO A 423 4.93 -31.01 2.79
C PRO A 423 6.15 -31.48 1.97
N THR A 424 6.42 -30.82 0.83
CA THR A 424 7.58 -31.08 -0.04
C THR A 424 8.85 -30.31 0.37
N ARG A 425 8.77 -29.51 1.44
CA ARG A 425 9.80 -28.59 1.95
C ARG A 425 9.74 -28.54 3.49
N PRO A 426 10.12 -29.63 4.17
CA PRO A 426 9.85 -29.82 5.60
C PRO A 426 10.75 -28.99 6.52
N HIS A 427 11.72 -28.24 5.97
CA HIS A 427 12.81 -27.64 6.75
C HIS A 427 12.73 -26.11 6.77
N ALA A 428 12.39 -25.53 7.91
CA ALA A 428 12.30 -24.09 8.11
C ALA A 428 13.67 -23.38 8.19
N HIS A 429 13.83 -22.29 7.45
CA HIS A 429 15.04 -21.49 7.48
C HIS A 429 14.71 -20.00 7.53
N ARG A 430 15.50 -19.22 8.25
CA ARG A 430 15.48 -17.76 8.25
C ARG A 430 16.47 -17.22 7.21
N LEU A 431 16.05 -16.24 6.41
CA LEU A 431 16.94 -15.52 5.50
C LEU A 431 17.25 -14.13 6.07
N GLU A 432 18.52 -13.88 6.34
CA GLU A 432 19.04 -12.67 6.98
C GLU A 432 20.01 -11.91 6.06
N GLY A 433 20.15 -10.60 6.24
CA GLY A 433 21.04 -9.77 5.42
C GLY A 433 20.51 -9.47 4.01
N GLY A 434 21.21 -8.61 3.28
CA GLY A 434 20.85 -8.15 1.93
C GLY A 434 19.52 -7.42 1.80
N THR A 435 19.08 -7.18 0.56
CA THR A 435 17.76 -6.60 0.25
C THR A 435 16.64 -7.67 0.27
N HIS A 436 15.37 -7.25 0.31
CA HIS A 436 14.24 -8.20 0.24
C HIS A 436 14.24 -8.99 -1.08
N ALA A 437 14.60 -8.35 -2.20
CA ALA A 437 14.77 -9.00 -3.49
C ALA A 437 15.91 -10.03 -3.47
N ALA A 438 17.05 -9.70 -2.85
CA ALA A 438 18.16 -10.63 -2.70
C ALA A 438 17.78 -11.86 -1.86
N ARG A 439 17.02 -11.66 -0.76
CA ARG A 439 16.50 -12.77 0.05
C ARG A 439 15.55 -13.67 -0.73
N ASN A 440 14.60 -13.08 -1.46
CA ASN A 440 13.67 -13.85 -2.29
C ASN A 440 14.40 -14.64 -3.39
N ALA A 441 15.43 -14.05 -4.01
CA ALA A 441 16.26 -14.71 -5.01
C ALA A 441 17.04 -15.91 -4.43
N VAL A 442 17.64 -15.75 -3.23
CA VAL A 442 18.35 -16.83 -2.54
C VAL A 442 17.39 -17.93 -2.10
N GLY A 443 16.23 -17.59 -1.54
CA GLY A 443 15.18 -18.55 -1.19
C GLY A 443 14.74 -19.37 -2.41
N ALA A 444 14.42 -18.70 -3.52
CA ALA A 444 14.01 -19.34 -4.77
C ALA A 444 15.10 -20.26 -5.34
N LYS A 445 16.38 -19.83 -5.33
CA LYS A 445 17.52 -20.63 -5.80
C LYS A 445 17.66 -21.95 -5.04
N HIS A 446 17.34 -21.96 -3.75
CA HIS A 446 17.39 -23.14 -2.90
C HIS A 446 16.07 -23.93 -2.86
N GLY A 447 15.14 -23.61 -3.77
CA GLY A 447 13.84 -24.26 -3.83
C GLY A 447 12.98 -23.99 -2.61
N CYS A 448 13.26 -22.96 -1.84
CA CYS A 448 12.49 -22.60 -0.65
C CYS A 448 11.22 -21.81 -1.04
N LYS A 449 10.20 -21.90 -0.19
CA LYS A 449 8.97 -21.11 -0.28
C LYS A 449 8.86 -20.23 0.96
N ASN A 450 8.68 -18.91 0.76
CA ASN A 450 8.46 -17.98 1.88
C ASN A 450 7.21 -18.40 2.67
N ARG A 451 7.33 -18.43 3.98
CA ARG A 451 6.30 -18.85 4.92
C ARG A 451 6.38 -17.97 6.15
N ASP A 452 5.43 -17.06 6.30
CA ASP A 452 5.31 -16.29 7.52
C ASP A 452 4.68 -17.16 8.61
N VAL A 453 5.36 -17.24 9.76
CA VAL A 453 4.96 -17.98 10.97
C VAL A 453 4.61 -17.02 12.13
N GLY A 454 4.38 -15.74 11.86
CA GLY A 454 3.88 -14.77 12.84
C GLY A 454 4.95 -14.22 13.80
N VAL A 455 6.23 -14.50 13.54
CA VAL A 455 7.37 -13.90 14.23
C VAL A 455 8.20 -13.13 13.21
N GLY A 456 7.83 -11.88 12.91
CA GLY A 456 8.63 -10.78 12.33
C GLY A 456 9.85 -11.07 11.41
N TRP A 457 9.89 -12.16 10.64
CA TRP A 457 11.06 -12.62 9.90
C TRP A 457 10.67 -13.25 8.57
N ASN A 458 11.58 -13.18 7.58
CA ASN A 458 11.48 -13.94 6.32
C ASN A 458 11.84 -15.41 6.56
N SER A 459 10.94 -16.15 7.22
CA SER A 459 11.02 -17.61 7.33
C SER A 459 10.65 -18.26 6.00
N ALA A 460 11.37 -19.30 5.60
CA ALA A 460 11.20 -20.00 4.33
C ALA A 460 11.27 -21.51 4.57
N CYS A 461 10.27 -22.24 4.08
CA CYS A 461 10.27 -23.69 4.07
C CYS A 461 11.11 -24.16 2.88
N CYS A 462 12.19 -24.88 3.16
CA CYS A 462 13.13 -25.41 2.17
C CYS A 462 13.03 -26.94 2.08
N PRO A 463 13.44 -27.54 0.95
CA PRO A 463 13.57 -28.98 0.78
C PRO A 463 14.39 -29.64 1.87
#